data_AF-A0A1J5S2V8-F1
#
_entry.id   AF-A0A1J5S2V8-F1
#
_cell.length_a   1.000
_cell.length_b   1.000
_cell.length_c   1.000
_cell.angle_alpha   90.00
_cell.angle_beta   90.00
_cell.angle_gamma   90.00
#
_symmetry.space_group_name_H-M   'P 1'
#
loop_
_entity.id
_entity.type
_entity.pdbx_description
1 polymer ?
#
loop_
_entity_poly.entity_id
_entity_poly.type
_entity_poly.pdbx_seq_one_letter_code
_entity_poly.pdbx_strand_id
1 'polypeptide(L)' 'MTPDIFKSWRHSLGLSQEAAAKALGLSRGSILLYEAGRRRGDDSRPVTIPLAVQLAMAAIAHGLGPWSIPSS' A
#
# COMPACT_ATOMS: atom_id res chain seq x y z
N MET A 1 4.31 -5.38 8.15
CA MET A 1 4.37 -3.92 7.88
C MET A 1 3.51 -3.18 8.91
N THR A 2 4.04 -2.14 9.56
CA THR A 2 3.24 -1.26 10.45
C THR A 2 2.61 -0.11 9.64
N PRO A 3 1.58 0.57 10.18
CA PRO A 3 0.98 1.75 9.54
C PRO A 3 2.00 2.86 9.24
N ASP A 4 2.95 3.09 10.16
CA ASP A 4 3.98 4.11 10.00
C ASP A 4 4.95 3.79 8.86
N ILE A 5 5.34 2.51 8.70
CA ILE A 5 6.18 2.08 7.58
C ILE A 5 5.41 2.26 6.26
N PHE A 6 4.12 1.91 6.22
CA PHE A 6 3.29 2.08 5.03
C PHE A 6 3.16 3.55 4.63
N LYS A 7 2.88 4.43 5.60
CA LYS A 7 2.82 5.86 5.40
C LYS A 7 4.16 6.42 4.92
N SER A 8 5.26 6.01 5.54
CA SER A 8 6.61 6.44 5.18
C SER A 8 6.98 6.05 3.75
N TRP A 9 6.66 4.81 3.32
CA TRP A 9 6.82 4.37 1.93
C TRP A 9 6.04 5.27 0.96
N ARG A 10 4.79 5.60 1.27
CA ARG A 10 3.99 6.47 0.39
C ARG A 10 4.62 7.86 0.25
N HIS A 11 5.05 8.43 1.37
CA HIS A 11 5.70 9.74 1.39
C HIS A 11 7.07 9.74 0.70
N SER A 12 7.86 8.67 0.83
CA SER A 12 9.18 8.58 0.17
C SER A 12 9.07 8.53 -1.35
N LEU A 13 7.94 8.07 -1.88
CA LEU A 13 7.63 8.09 -3.31
C LEU A 13 6.85 9.33 -3.77
N GLY A 14 6.57 10.28 -2.86
CA GLY A 14 5.79 11.50 -3.17
C GLY A 14 4.34 11.23 -3.57
N LEU A 15 3.79 10.05 -3.22
CA LEU A 15 2.46 9.65 -3.66
C LEU A 15 1.37 10.27 -2.77
N SER A 16 0.31 10.81 -3.37
CA SER A 16 -0.94 11.07 -2.65
C SER A 16 -1.63 9.75 -2.27
N GLN A 17 -2.62 9.79 -1.37
CA GLN A 17 -3.39 8.59 -1.02
C GLN A 17 -4.12 8.00 -2.25
N GLU A 18 -4.65 8.85 -3.13
CA GLU A 18 -5.26 8.44 -4.40
C GLU A 18 -4.23 7.81 -5.36
N ALA A 19 -3.04 8.42 -5.47
CA ALA A 19 -1.98 7.89 -6.33
C ALA A 19 -1.47 6.53 -5.82
N ALA A 20 -1.33 6.37 -4.50
CA ALA A 20 -0.97 5.10 -3.88
C ALA A 20 -2.04 4.03 -4.10
N ALA A 21 -3.32 4.40 -3.99
CA ALA A 21 -4.44 3.51 -4.30
C ALA A 21 -4.36 3.01 -5.75
N LYS A 22 -4.14 3.92 -6.70
CA LYS A 22 -3.96 3.58 -8.12
C LYS A 22 -2.74 2.69 -8.35
N ALA A 23 -1.59 3.02 -7.76
CA ALA A 23 -0.35 2.27 -7.93
C ALA A 23 -0.45 0.83 -7.39
N LEU A 24 -1.17 0.63 -6.27
CA LEU A 24 -1.37 -0.68 -5.64
C LEU A 24 -2.59 -1.44 -6.19
N GLY A 25 -3.41 -0.83 -7.04
CA GLY A 25 -4.67 -1.43 -7.49
C GLY A 25 -5.70 -1.59 -6.36
N LEU A 26 -5.72 -0.67 -5.40
CA LEU A 26 -6.59 -0.70 -4.22
C LEU A 26 -7.55 0.50 -4.20
N SER A 27 -8.55 0.45 -3.32
CA SER A 27 -9.38 1.62 -3.04
C SER A 27 -8.64 2.64 -2.15
N ARG A 28 -8.97 3.93 -2.27
CA ARG A 28 -8.48 4.95 -1.32
C ARG A 28 -8.85 4.64 0.13
N GLY A 29 -10.02 4.03 0.37
CA GLY A 29 -10.44 3.58 1.70
C GLY A 29 -9.47 2.57 2.31
N SER A 30 -8.93 1.66 1.48
CA SER A 30 -7.90 0.69 1.91
C SER A 30 -6.61 1.38 2.33
N ILE A 31 -6.17 2.40 1.59
CA ILE A 31 -4.99 3.21 1.92
C ILE A 31 -5.16 3.90 3.28
N LEU A 32 -6.30 4.57 3.47
CA LEU A 32 -6.64 5.22 4.75
C LEU A 32 -6.70 4.22 5.91
N LEU A 33 -7.26 3.04 5.67
CA LEU A 33 -7.34 1.97 6.66
C LEU A 33 -5.94 1.46 7.06
N TYR A 34 -5.04 1.27 6.09
CA TYR A 34 -3.67 0.84 6.34
C TYR A 34 -2.85 1.91 7.08
N GLU A 35 -3.01 3.19 6.74
CA GLU A 35 -2.35 4.28 7.47
C GLU A 35 -2.92 4.50 8.88
N ALA A 36 -4.21 4.28 9.08
CA ALA A 36 -4.83 4.40 10.39
C ALA A 36 -4.43 3.26 11.34
N GLY A 37 -4.13 2.07 10.78
CA GLY A 37 -3.75 0.88 11.55
C GLY A 37 -4.86 0.24 12.39
N ARG A 38 -6.08 0.80 12.34
CA ARG A 38 -7.24 0.39 13.14
C ARG A 38 -8.52 0.46 12.32
N ARG A 39 -9.47 -0.43 12.60
CA ARG A 39 -10.80 -0.41 11.98
C ARG A 39 -11.67 0.61 12.72
N ARG A 40 -12.49 1.36 11.99
CA ARG A 40 -13.41 2.33 12.60
C ARG A 40 -14.35 1.59 13.58
N GLY A 41 -14.25 1.90 14.87
CA GLY A 41 -15.10 1.33 15.93
C GLY A 41 -14.61 0.00 16.52
N ASP A 42 -13.42 -0.48 16.12
CA ASP A 42 -12.80 -1.67 16.72
C ASP A 42 -11.29 -1.46 16.85
N ASP A 43 -10.88 -0.99 18.03
CA ASP A 43 -9.48 -0.78 18.41
C ASP A 43 -8.81 -2.07 18.89
N SER A 44 -9.56 -3.17 19.08
CA SER A 44 -9.04 -4.44 19.58
C SER A 44 -8.32 -5.25 18.51
N ARG A 45 -8.54 -4.92 17.22
CA ARG A 45 -7.97 -5.64 16.08
C ARG A 45 -7.14 -4.72 15.19
N PRO A 46 -5.80 -4.78 15.28
CA PRO A 46 -4.94 -4.00 14.40
C PRO A 46 -5.14 -4.42 12.94
N VAL A 47 -5.03 -3.44 12.04
CA VAL A 47 -5.10 -3.70 10.60
C VAL A 47 -3.76 -4.26 10.15
N THR A 48 -3.74 -5.55 9.84
CA THR A 48 -2.60 -6.18 9.18
C THR A 48 -2.63 -5.90 7.68
N ILE A 49 -1.54 -5.36 7.15
CA ILE A 49 -1.36 -5.17 5.70
C ILE A 49 -0.99 -6.53 5.07
N PRO A 50 -1.76 -7.06 4.11
CA PRO A 50 -1.51 -8.37 3.51
C PRO A 50 -0.13 -8.46 2.85
N LEU A 51 0.50 -9.65 2.87
CA LEU A 51 1.81 -9.87 2.26
C LEU A 51 1.87 -9.44 0.80
N ALA A 52 0.83 -9.73 0.01
CA ALA A 52 0.75 -9.32 -1.40
C ALA A 52 0.90 -7.79 -1.58
N VAL A 53 0.29 -7.00 -0.69
CA VAL A 53 0.42 -5.53 -0.70
C VAL A 53 1.85 -5.13 -0.31
N GLN A 54 2.43 -5.79 0.70
CA GLN A 54 3.82 -5.53 1.12
C GLN A 54 4.82 -5.79 -0.02
N LEU A 55 4.63 -6.87 -0.78
CA LEU A 55 5.46 -7.18 -1.95
C LEU A 55 5.24 -6.20 -3.09
N ALA A 56 4.00 -5.78 -3.36
CA ALA A 56 3.70 -4.77 -4.36
C ALA A 56 4.35 -3.41 -4.02
N MET A 57 4.38 -3.02 -2.73
CA MET A 57 5.09 -1.82 -2.29
C MET A 57 6.59 -1.87 -2.59
N ALA A 58 7.22 -3.03 -2.33
CA ALA A 58 8.63 -3.24 -2.66
C ALA A 58 8.86 -3.16 -4.17
N ALA A 59 8.03 -3.81 -4.97
CA ALA A 59 8.10 -3.75 -6.43
C ALA A 59 8.02 -2.30 -6.94
N ILE A 60 7.03 -1.53 -6.50
CA ILE A 60 6.84 -0.14 -6.91
C ILE A 60 8.02 0.74 -6.48
N ALA A 61 8.56 0.54 -5.27
CA ALA A 61 9.72 1.30 -4.79
C ALA A 61 10.99 1.06 -5.64
N HIS A 62 11.08 -0.11 -6.29
CA HIS A 62 12.12 -0.46 -7.25
C HIS A 62 11.77 -0.12 -8.71
N GLY A 63 10.67 0.59 -8.95
CA GLY A 63 10.21 0.95 -10.30
C GLY A 63 9.66 -0.24 -11.11
N LEU A 64 9.31 -1.34 -10.46
CA LEU A 64 8.72 -2.51 -11.10
C LEU A 64 7.21 -2.33 -11.25
N GLY A 65 6.69 -2.76 -12.39
CA GLY A 65 5.26 -2.78 -12.71
C GLY A 65 4.65 -4.18 -12.66
N PRO A 66 3.39 -4.33 -13.12
CA PRO A 66 2.77 -5.64 -13.29
C PRO A 66 3.64 -6.56 -14.15
N TRP A 67 3.67 -7.85 -13.79
CA TRP A 67 4.34 -8.85 -14.61
C TRP A 67 3.72 -8.88 -16.00
N SER A 68 4.56 -8.78 -17.03
CA SER A 68 4.20 -8.95 -18.42
C SER A 68 5.19 -9.90 -19.09
N ILE A 69 4.72 -10.64 -20.08
CA ILE A 69 5.61 -11.39 -20.97
C ILE A 69 6.25 -10.34 -21.90
N PRO A 70 7.59 -10.27 -22.01
CA PRO A 70 8.24 -9.42 -22.99
C PRO A 70 7.70 -9.77 -24.38
N SER A 71 7.16 -8.79 -25.09
CA SER A 71 6.79 -8.99 -26.49
C SER A 71 8.09 -9.15 -27.28
N SER A 72 8.27 -10.32 -27.91
CA SER A 72 9.43 -10.66 -28.75
C SER A 72 9.60 -9.70 -29.93
#